data_AF-A0A259MV93-F1
#
_entry.id   AF-A0A259MV93-F1
#
_cell.length_a   1.000
_cell.length_b   1.000
_cell.length_c   1.000
_cell.angle_alpha   90.00
_cell.angle_beta   90.00
_cell.angle_gamma   90.00
#
_symmetry.space_group_name_H-M   'P 1'
#
loop_
_entity.id
_entity.type
_entity.pdbx_description
1 polymer ?
#
loop_
_entity_poly.entity_id
_entity_poly.type
_entity_poly.pdbx_seq_one_letter_code
_entity_poly.pdbx_strand_id
1 'polypeptide(L)'
;MLGRRQALIGSVGAVGTMLAAPAIAQQRVKSGTVNIEQVQVAFFGSGNVGSGTLHYEGRSYRFSVGGLGVGGFGVSKMEAYGDVYNLKELRQFPGAYGQARYGAAYGDKGKGEMWLENTNGVMIDLKTRRQGLAVSLGADAVIIDFK
;
A
#
# COMPACT_ATOMS: atom_id res chain seq x y z
N MET A 1 -67.20 18.37 -28.25
CA MET A 1 -67.00 16.91 -28.12
C MET A 1 -65.64 16.67 -27.50
N LEU A 2 -65.55 15.67 -26.58
CA LEU A 2 -64.39 15.25 -25.77
C LEU A 2 -63.88 16.29 -24.73
N GLY A 3 -63.61 15.99 -23.47
CA GLY A 3 -63.59 14.73 -22.73
C GLY A 3 -62.44 14.70 -21.72
N ARG A 4 -62.80 14.64 -20.43
CA ARG A 4 -62.12 13.94 -19.31
C ARG A 4 -60.82 14.50 -18.68
N ARG A 5 -61.00 14.89 -17.41
CA ARG A 5 -60.33 14.38 -16.17
C ARG A 5 -58.85 14.67 -15.89
N GLN A 6 -58.68 15.58 -14.92
CA GLN A 6 -57.75 15.68 -13.79
C GLN A 6 -56.44 14.83 -13.69
N ALA A 7 -55.38 15.59 -13.35
CA ALA A 7 -54.33 15.39 -12.35
C ALA A 7 -53.27 14.28 -12.53
N LEU A 8 -51.98 14.67 -12.51
CA LEU A 8 -51.05 14.49 -11.37
C LEU A 8 -49.60 14.88 -11.78
N ILE A 9 -49.05 15.83 -11.01
CA ILE A 9 -47.67 15.92 -10.48
C ILE A 9 -46.51 15.67 -11.47
N GLY A 10 -45.77 16.74 -11.79
CA GLY A 10 -44.43 16.70 -12.37
C GLY A 10 -43.42 17.42 -11.47
N SER A 11 -42.84 16.66 -10.55
CA SER A 11 -41.67 16.90 -9.70
C SER A 11 -40.77 18.12 -9.98
N VAL A 12 -40.58 18.94 -8.93
CA VAL A 12 -39.45 19.86 -8.75
C VAL A 12 -38.15 19.07 -8.78
N GLY A 13 -37.27 19.36 -9.75
CA GLY A 13 -35.93 18.80 -9.81
C GLY A 13 -35.05 19.42 -8.72
N ALA A 14 -34.85 18.69 -7.62
CA ALA A 14 -33.82 19.02 -6.65
C ALA A 14 -32.45 18.59 -7.20
N VAL A 15 -31.68 19.55 -7.70
CA VAL A 15 -30.24 19.38 -7.95
C VAL A 15 -29.57 19.19 -6.59
N GLY A 16 -29.33 17.93 -6.21
CA GLY A 16 -28.59 17.59 -5.01
C GLY A 16 -27.12 17.99 -5.18
N THR A 17 -26.72 19.07 -4.53
CA THR A 17 -25.31 19.43 -4.37
C THR A 17 -24.64 18.37 -3.49
N MET A 18 -23.84 17.49 -4.11
CA MET A 18 -22.92 16.65 -3.35
C MET A 18 -21.93 17.56 -2.62
N LEU A 19 -22.10 17.71 -1.31
CA LEU A 19 -21.12 18.32 -0.43
C LEU A 19 -19.88 17.43 -0.46
N ALA A 20 -18.85 17.84 -1.21
CA ALA A 20 -17.52 17.27 -1.09
C ALA A 20 -17.00 17.58 0.32
N ALA A 21 -17.06 16.60 1.22
CA ALA A 21 -16.41 16.70 2.51
C ALA A 21 -14.90 16.94 2.27
N PRO A 22 -14.25 17.87 2.99
CA PRO A 22 -12.83 18.05 2.87
C PRO A 22 -12.15 16.74 3.25
N ALA A 23 -11.30 16.22 2.36
CA ALA A 23 -10.42 15.12 2.71
C ALA A 23 -9.50 15.62 3.84
N ILE A 24 -9.73 15.15 5.07
CA ILE A 24 -8.83 15.44 6.18
C ILE A 24 -7.50 14.78 5.82
N ALA A 25 -6.49 15.59 5.51
CA ALA A 25 -5.14 15.10 5.30
C ALA A 25 -4.66 14.47 6.61
N GLN A 26 -4.52 13.15 6.65
CA GLN A 26 -4.02 12.45 7.82
C GLN A 26 -2.59 12.93 8.10
N GLN A 27 -2.39 13.64 9.22
CA GLN A 27 -1.07 14.17 9.59
C GLN A 27 -0.10 12.99 9.76
N ARG A 28 1.00 13.03 9.00
CA ARG A 28 2.06 12.03 9.04
C ARG A 28 3.13 12.47 10.03
N VAL A 29 3.25 11.77 11.15
CA VAL A 29 4.28 11.99 12.16
C VAL A 29 5.33 10.90 12.01
N LYS A 30 6.57 11.26 11.69
CA LYS A 30 7.66 10.28 11.53
C LYS A 30 7.97 9.63 12.89
N SER A 31 7.92 8.31 12.92
CA SER A 31 8.11 7.49 14.13
C SER A 31 9.34 6.60 14.06
N GLY A 32 9.84 6.28 12.86
CA GLY A 32 10.96 5.37 12.70
C GLY A 32 11.44 5.24 11.26
N THR A 33 12.31 4.26 11.02
CA THR A 33 12.79 3.90 9.68
C THR A 33 12.80 2.38 9.52
N VAL A 34 12.78 1.93 8.27
CA VAL A 34 12.89 0.51 7.92
C VAL A 34 13.88 0.29 6.80
N ASN A 35 14.48 -0.90 6.80
CA ASN A 35 15.15 -1.48 5.65
C ASN A 35 14.58 -2.87 5.39
N ILE A 36 14.42 -3.22 4.11
CA ILE A 36 13.86 -4.49 3.66
C ILE A 36 14.76 -5.07 2.58
N GLU A 37 15.02 -6.37 2.66
CA GLU A 37 15.59 -7.16 1.59
C GLU A 37 14.67 -8.32 1.26
N GLN A 38 14.44 -8.54 -0.04
CA GLN A 38 13.63 -9.63 -0.52
C GLN A 38 14.26 -10.29 -1.74
N VAL A 39 14.25 -11.61 -1.73
CA VAL A 39 14.53 -12.42 -2.91
C VAL A 39 13.22 -12.96 -3.44
N GLN A 40 13.01 -12.77 -4.73
CA GLN A 40 11.87 -13.27 -5.46
C GLN A 40 12.30 -14.36 -6.42
N VAL A 41 11.72 -15.55 -6.24
CA VAL A 41 11.82 -16.66 -7.17
C VAL A 41 10.41 -16.97 -7.66
N ALA A 42 10.09 -16.54 -8.88
CA ALA A 42 8.75 -16.66 -9.44
C ALA A 42 8.70 -17.82 -10.45
N PHE A 43 8.00 -18.90 -10.07
CA PHE A 43 7.63 -20.03 -10.93
C PHE A 43 6.21 -20.47 -10.57
N PHE A 44 5.20 -20.21 -11.42
CA PHE A 44 3.80 -20.70 -11.34
C PHE A 44 3.15 -20.83 -9.93
N GLY A 45 3.53 -19.96 -8.99
CA GLY A 45 3.19 -20.04 -7.56
C GLY A 45 4.36 -19.49 -6.73
N SER A 46 4.49 -18.17 -6.64
CA SER A 46 5.71 -17.57 -6.07
C SER A 46 5.82 -17.81 -4.56
N GLY A 47 7.00 -18.22 -4.10
CA GLY A 47 7.45 -17.97 -2.74
C GLY A 47 8.28 -16.70 -2.71
N ASN A 48 7.83 -15.69 -1.96
CA ASN A 48 8.65 -14.52 -1.66
C ASN A 48 9.15 -14.65 -0.23
N VAL A 49 10.48 -14.61 -0.04
CA VAL A 49 11.09 -14.57 1.29
C VAL A 49 11.74 -13.21 1.44
N GLY A 50 11.13 -12.38 2.30
CA GLY A 50 11.66 -11.07 2.64
C GLY A 50 11.89 -10.96 4.13
N SER A 51 12.84 -10.11 4.49
CA SER A 51 13.04 -9.70 5.87
C SER A 51 13.46 -8.24 5.94
N GLY A 52 13.30 -7.66 7.12
CA GLY A 52 13.72 -6.29 7.36
C GLY A 52 14.04 -6.02 8.81
N THR A 53 14.44 -4.79 9.06
CA THR A 53 14.63 -4.26 10.40
C THR A 53 13.87 -2.94 10.52
N LEU A 54 13.10 -2.81 11.60
CA LEU A 54 12.49 -1.57 12.04
C LEU A 54 13.41 -0.91 13.07
N HIS A 55 13.73 0.36 12.85
CA HIS A 55 14.34 1.22 13.85
C HIS A 55 13.26 2.11 14.47
N TYR A 56 12.97 1.89 15.75
CA TYR A 56 11.93 2.59 16.50
C TYR A 56 12.40 2.83 17.93
N GLU A 57 12.28 4.08 18.42
CA GLU A 57 12.69 4.51 19.76
C GLU A 57 14.11 4.06 20.17
N GLY A 58 15.06 4.19 19.23
CA GLY A 58 16.47 3.84 19.46
C GLY A 58 16.75 2.33 19.53
N ARG A 59 15.77 1.48 19.21
CA ARG A 59 15.90 0.01 19.19
C ARG A 59 15.65 -0.54 17.78
N SER A 60 16.18 -1.74 17.53
CA SER A 60 16.09 -2.43 16.25
C SER A 60 15.29 -3.72 16.40
N TYR A 61 14.28 -3.91 15.55
CA TYR A 61 13.36 -5.05 15.58
C TYR A 61 13.36 -5.76 14.24
N ARG A 62 13.74 -7.04 14.21
CA ARG A 62 13.76 -7.82 12.97
C ARG A 62 12.35 -8.30 12.65
N PHE A 63 12.00 -8.27 11.37
CA PHE A 63 10.71 -8.76 10.88
C PHE A 63 10.88 -9.57 9.60
N SER A 64 9.85 -10.36 9.30
CA SER A 64 9.62 -11.03 8.02
C SER A 64 8.64 -10.21 7.19
N VAL A 65 8.78 -10.27 5.87
CA VAL A 65 7.84 -9.63 4.94
C VAL A 65 7.50 -10.58 3.79
N GLY A 66 6.21 -10.62 3.44
CA GLY A 66 5.66 -11.41 2.36
C GLY A 66 4.61 -10.64 1.55
N GLY A 67 4.17 -11.21 0.42
CA GLY A 67 3.17 -10.60 -0.46
C GLY A 67 3.74 -9.67 -1.53
N LEU A 68 4.97 -9.17 -1.39
CA LEU A 68 5.57 -8.33 -2.42
C LEU A 68 5.92 -9.14 -3.67
N GLY A 69 5.22 -8.85 -4.77
CA GLY A 69 5.47 -9.43 -6.08
C GLY A 69 5.01 -10.89 -6.23
N VAL A 70 3.86 -11.25 -5.67
CA VAL A 70 3.30 -12.59 -5.85
C VAL A 70 3.06 -12.91 -7.35
N GLY A 71 3.33 -14.16 -7.72
CA GLY A 71 3.13 -14.71 -9.08
C GLY A 71 4.15 -14.28 -10.13
N GLY A 72 3.97 -14.78 -11.36
CA GLY A 72 4.78 -14.44 -12.52
C GLY A 72 6.03 -15.32 -12.71
N PHE A 73 7.06 -14.76 -13.36
CA PHE A 73 8.24 -15.50 -13.85
C PHE A 73 9.54 -14.73 -13.64
N GLY A 74 10.59 -15.47 -13.28
CA GLY A 74 11.96 -14.99 -13.21
C GLY A 74 12.51 -14.88 -11.81
N VAL A 75 13.69 -14.27 -11.70
CA VAL A 75 14.40 -14.10 -10.43
C VAL A 75 14.82 -12.64 -10.29
N SER A 76 14.50 -12.06 -9.14
CA SER A 76 14.94 -10.70 -8.81
C SER A 76 15.26 -10.57 -7.33
N LYS A 77 16.15 -9.63 -7.02
CA LYS A 77 16.40 -9.13 -5.67
C LYS A 77 15.81 -7.74 -5.56
N MET A 78 15.15 -7.45 -4.45
CA MET A 78 14.64 -6.13 -4.12
C MET A 78 15.19 -5.68 -2.78
N GLU A 79 15.66 -4.44 -2.75
CA GLU A 79 16.07 -3.72 -1.56
C GLU A 79 15.16 -2.51 -1.43
N ALA A 80 14.68 -2.24 -0.22
CA ALA A 80 13.87 -1.07 0.06
C ALA A 80 14.28 -0.42 1.38
N TYR A 81 14.14 0.90 1.44
CA TYR A 81 14.44 1.69 2.62
C TYR A 81 13.48 2.86 2.70
N GLY A 82 13.17 3.30 3.92
CA GLY A 82 12.34 4.48 4.08
C GLY A 82 11.83 4.71 5.48
N ASP A 83 10.80 5.54 5.55
CA ASP A 83 10.32 6.14 6.78
C ASP A 83 9.01 5.48 7.25
N VAL A 84 8.90 5.29 8.56
CA VAL A 84 7.68 4.81 9.22
C VAL A 84 7.01 5.99 9.90
N TYR A 85 5.71 6.12 9.69
CA TYR A 85 4.88 7.17 10.25
C TYR A 85 3.77 6.61 11.13
N ASN A 86 3.36 7.41 12.11
CA ASN A 86 2.21 7.17 12.98
C ASN A 86 2.27 5.88 13.80
N LEU A 87 3.46 5.28 13.93
CA LEU A 87 3.72 4.19 14.87
C LEU A 87 3.85 4.79 16.28
N LYS A 88 2.92 4.45 17.17
CA LYS A 88 2.88 4.93 18.57
C LYS A 88 3.25 3.83 19.56
N GLU A 89 2.94 2.59 19.21
CA GLU A 89 3.27 1.42 20.00
C GLU A 89 3.80 0.31 19.08
N LEU A 90 4.86 -0.38 19.51
CA LEU A 90 5.52 -1.41 18.71
C LEU A 90 4.55 -2.48 18.16
N ARG A 91 3.53 -2.85 18.95
CA ARG A 91 2.48 -3.83 18.59
C ARG A 91 1.60 -3.42 17.41
N GLN A 92 1.63 -2.15 17.00
CA GLN A 92 0.87 -1.65 15.85
C GLN A 92 1.59 -1.90 14.52
N PHE A 93 2.89 -2.23 14.56
CA PHE A 93 3.70 -2.44 13.37
C PHE A 93 3.39 -3.74 12.61
N PRO A 94 3.30 -4.94 13.23
CA PRO A 94 2.99 -6.15 12.50
C PRO A 94 1.55 -6.16 12.00
N GLY A 95 1.29 -6.88 10.91
CA GLY A 95 -0.02 -7.03 10.31
C GLY A 95 -0.01 -6.99 8.78
N ALA A 96 -1.22 -6.96 8.22
CA ALA A 96 -1.43 -6.77 6.79
C ALA A 96 -1.40 -5.27 6.45
N TYR A 97 -0.62 -4.93 5.43
CA TYR A 97 -0.53 -3.60 4.85
C TYR A 97 -1.16 -3.63 3.47
N GLY A 98 -2.10 -2.71 3.23
CA GLY A 98 -2.56 -2.40 1.88
C GLY A 98 -1.48 -1.65 1.12
N GLN A 99 -1.28 -2.00 -0.15
CA GLN A 99 -0.28 -1.36 -0.99
C GLN A 99 -0.91 -0.28 -1.87
N ALA A 100 -0.51 0.98 -1.66
CA ALA A 100 -0.78 2.06 -2.60
C ALA A 100 0.49 2.36 -3.42
N ARG A 101 0.34 2.40 -4.74
CA ARG A 101 1.41 2.81 -5.66
C ARG A 101 1.05 4.17 -6.23
N TYR A 102 1.72 5.22 -5.77
CA TYR A 102 1.65 6.53 -6.40
C TYR A 102 2.90 6.72 -7.27
N GLY A 103 2.70 7.20 -8.50
CA GLY A 103 3.78 7.40 -9.46
C GLY A 103 3.73 6.40 -10.60
N ALA A 104 3.65 6.91 -11.82
CA ALA A 104 3.76 6.11 -13.02
C ALA A 104 5.20 5.59 -13.12
N ALA A 105 5.41 4.28 -13.16
CA ALA A 105 6.72 3.67 -13.39
C ALA A 105 7.15 3.87 -14.85
N TYR A 106 7.32 5.12 -15.28
CA TYR A 106 7.81 5.48 -16.60
C TYR A 106 9.25 5.97 -16.46
N GLY A 107 10.20 5.15 -16.91
CA GLY A 107 11.58 5.57 -17.18
C GLY A 107 12.66 5.07 -16.21
N ASP A 108 12.33 4.70 -14.98
CA ASP A 108 13.36 4.40 -13.98
C ASP A 108 13.65 2.90 -13.85
N LYS A 109 14.73 2.46 -14.50
CA LYS A 109 15.33 1.11 -14.50
C LYS A 109 15.40 0.47 -13.09
N GLY A 110 14.32 -0.17 -12.66
CA GLY A 110 14.25 -0.93 -11.41
C GLY A 110 14.16 -0.09 -10.12
N LYS A 111 13.94 1.22 -10.20
CA LYS A 111 13.65 2.05 -9.00
C LYS A 111 12.16 2.33 -8.92
N GLY A 112 11.64 2.53 -7.71
CA GLY A 112 10.25 2.93 -7.53
C GLY A 112 9.95 3.34 -6.10
N GLU A 113 8.83 4.02 -5.93
CA GLU A 113 8.29 4.37 -4.61
C GLU A 113 7.09 3.48 -4.28
N MET A 114 6.91 3.16 -3.00
CA MET A 114 5.84 2.29 -2.52
C MET A 114 5.35 2.77 -1.18
N TRP A 115 4.02 2.93 -1.08
CA TRP A 115 3.35 3.32 0.15
C TRP A 115 2.58 2.13 0.69
N LEU A 116 2.80 1.84 1.97
CA LEU A 116 2.12 0.77 2.69
C LEU A 116 1.36 1.37 3.86
N GLU A 117 0.13 0.94 4.09
CA GLU A 117 -0.65 1.34 5.26
C GLU A 117 -1.39 0.13 5.85
N ASN A 118 -1.32 -0.05 7.17
CA ASN A 118 -2.08 -1.09 7.87
C ASN A 118 -3.33 -0.53 8.57
N THR A 119 -4.16 -1.41 9.12
CA THR A 119 -5.41 -1.03 9.81
C THR A 119 -5.19 -0.22 11.09
N ASN A 120 -3.96 -0.17 11.63
CA ASN A 120 -3.60 0.67 12.76
C ASN A 120 -3.24 2.11 12.33
N GLY A 121 -3.26 2.42 11.03
CA GLY A 121 -2.87 3.72 10.47
C GLY A 121 -1.35 3.94 10.44
N VAL A 122 -0.56 2.88 10.63
CA VAL A 122 0.90 2.91 10.46
C VAL A 122 1.19 2.95 8.97
N MET A 123 1.93 3.97 8.54
CA MET A 123 2.31 4.16 7.14
C MET A 123 3.81 3.92 6.96
N ILE A 124 4.18 3.30 5.85
CA ILE A 124 5.58 3.12 5.45
C ILE A 124 5.74 3.68 4.04
N ASP A 125 6.61 4.68 3.90
CA ASP A 125 7.02 5.24 2.61
C ASP A 125 8.37 4.64 2.23
N LEU A 126 8.43 3.88 1.14
CA LEU A 126 9.59 3.10 0.73
C LEU A 126 10.12 3.55 -0.62
N LYS A 127 11.43 3.77 -0.67
CA LYS A 127 12.20 3.80 -1.90
C LYS A 127 12.73 2.40 -2.16
N THR A 128 12.46 1.89 -3.35
CA THR A 128 12.77 0.53 -3.76
C THR A 128 13.80 0.51 -4.87
N ARG A 129 14.66 -0.49 -4.85
CA ARG A 129 15.61 -0.82 -5.91
C ARG A 129 15.52 -2.31 -6.19
N ARG A 130 15.31 -2.65 -7.46
CA ARG A 130 15.21 -4.02 -7.95
C ARG A 130 16.33 -4.32 -8.92
N GLN A 131 16.88 -5.52 -8.79
CA GLN A 131 17.89 -6.09 -9.68
C GLN A 131 17.42 -7.45 -10.17
N GLY A 132 17.73 -7.78 -11.43
CA GLY A 132 17.25 -8.99 -12.09
C GLY A 132 15.97 -8.75 -12.90
N LEU A 133 15.49 -9.81 -13.55
CA LEU A 133 14.36 -9.77 -14.46
C LEU A 133 13.28 -10.70 -13.91
N ALA A 134 12.28 -10.10 -13.25
CA ALA A 134 11.09 -10.79 -12.82
C ALA A 134 9.86 -9.97 -13.23
N VAL A 135 8.91 -10.64 -13.88
CA VAL A 135 7.55 -10.13 -14.06
C VAL A 135 6.74 -10.66 -12.89
N SER A 136 6.12 -9.77 -12.12
CA SER A 136 5.27 -10.12 -10.99
C SER A 136 3.85 -9.62 -11.24
N LEU A 137 2.85 -10.43 -10.88
CA LEU A 137 1.45 -10.00 -10.93
C LEU A 137 1.15 -8.98 -9.81
N GLY A 138 1.90 -9.06 -8.71
CA GLY A 138 1.69 -8.24 -7.52
C GLY A 138 0.67 -8.89 -6.58
N ALA A 139 0.63 -8.42 -5.34
CA ALA A 139 -0.45 -8.71 -4.40
C ALA A 139 -1.00 -7.39 -3.87
N ASP A 140 -2.28 -7.39 -3.51
CA ASP A 140 -2.94 -6.21 -2.95
C ASP A 140 -2.53 -5.95 -1.49
N ALA A 141 -1.97 -6.97 -0.83
CA ALA A 141 -1.55 -6.93 0.57
C ALA A 141 -0.11 -7.42 0.77
N VAL A 142 0.59 -6.74 1.66
CA VAL A 142 1.93 -7.09 2.18
C VAL A 142 1.77 -7.53 3.62
N ILE A 143 2.32 -8.68 3.99
CA ILE A 143 2.25 -9.21 5.36
C ILE A 143 3.59 -8.96 6.04
N ILE A 144 3.54 -8.35 7.23
CA ILE A 144 4.72 -8.09 8.06
C ILE A 144 4.52 -8.71 9.43
N ASP A 145 5.51 -9.44 9.92
CA ASP A 145 5.50 -9.99 11.28
C ASP A 145 6.90 -9.96 11.91
N PHE A 146 6.99 -9.71 13.21
CA PHE A 146 8.27 -9.75 13.91
C PHE A 146 8.84 -11.17 13.95
N LYS A 147 10.16 -11.28 14.10
CA LYS A 147 10.88 -12.55 14.27
C LYS A 147 11.17 -12.84 15.73
#